data_AF-A0A352GGX4-F1
#
_entry.id   AF-A0A352GGX4-F1
#
_cell.length_a   1.000
_cell.length_b   1.000
_cell.length_c   1.000
_cell.angle_alpha   90.00
_cell.angle_beta   90.00
_cell.angle_gamma   90.00
#
_symmetry.space_group_name_H-M   'P 1'
#
loop_
_entity.id
_entity.type
_entity.pdbx_description
1 polymer ?
#
loop_
_entity_poly.entity_id
_entity_poly.type
_entity_poly.pdbx_seq_one_letter_code
_entity_poly.pdbx_strand_id
1 'polypeptide(L)' 'TVIQWRLDDGAWRETALGWEKTAAHRYLQVHAPAAGDHRIEVSLNSAAGESPVQSIHFTTA' A
#
# COMPACT_ATOMS: atom_id res chain seq x y z
N THR A 1 -4.34 -6.21 11.96
CA THR A 1 -3.23 -5.67 11.14
C THR A 1 -3.81 -5.09 9.88
N VAL A 2 -3.36 -3.92 9.48
CA VAL A 2 -3.86 -3.16 8.33
C VAL A 2 -2.67 -2.75 7.49
N ILE A 3 -2.77 -2.92 6.17
CA ILE A 3 -1.85 -2.27 5.24
C ILE A 3 -2.42 -0.88 4.98
N GLN A 4 -1.64 0.15 5.30
CA GLN A 4 -1.95 1.52 4.94
C GLN A 4 -1.16 1.85 3.68
N TRP A 5 -1.82 2.43 2.68
CA TRP A 5 -1.18 2.78 1.42
C TRP A 5 -1.77 4.03 0.81
N ARG A 6 -0.96 4.78 0.05
CA ARG A 6 -1.43 5.89 -0.77
C ARG A 6 -0.71 5.92 -2.11
N LEU A 7 -1.38 6.50 -3.09
CA LEU A 7 -0.81 6.85 -4.39
C LEU A 7 -0.51 8.35 -4.37
N ASP A 8 0.72 8.69 -4.73
CA ASP A 8 1.25 10.05 -4.76
C ASP A 8 1.01 10.75 -3.40
N ASP A 9 0.53 12.00 -3.43
CA ASP A 9 0.18 12.76 -2.23
C ASP A 9 -1.32 12.64 -1.88
N GLY A 10 -1.96 11.56 -2.34
CA GLY A 10 -3.34 11.25 -2.04
C GLY A 10 -3.61 10.87 -0.57
N ALA A 11 -4.88 10.69 -0.24
CA ALA A 11 -5.29 10.23 1.08
C ALA A 11 -4.82 8.78 1.33
N TRP A 12 -4.44 8.52 2.59
CA TRP A 12 -4.16 7.16 3.05
C TRP A 12 -5.42 6.28 2.95
N ARG A 13 -5.23 5.08 2.43
CA ARG A 13 -6.23 4.03 2.27
C ARG A 13 -5.81 2.84 3.11
N GLU A 14 -6.79 2.07 3.56
CA GLU A 14 -6.57 0.94 4.45
C GLU A 14 -7.09 -0.36 3.83
N THR A 15 -6.25 -1.39 3.90
CA THR A 15 -6.61 -2.76 3.54
C THR A 15 -6.43 -3.64 4.76
N ALA A 16 -7.54 -4.08 5.37
CA ALA A 16 -7.50 -4.95 6.53
C ALA A 16 -6.94 -6.33 6.14
N LEU A 17 -5.93 -6.78 6.88
CA LEU A 17 -5.44 -8.15 6.78
C LEU A 17 -6.32 -9.01 7.69
N GLY A 18 -7.12 -9.89 7.09
CA GLY A 18 -7.84 -10.93 7.81
C GLY A 18 -6.88 -11.81 8.63
N TRP A 19 -7.41 -12.49 9.64
CA TRP A 19 -6.69 -13.31 10.63
C TRP A 19 -5.97 -14.56 10.06
N GLU A 20 -5.88 -14.69 8.74
CA GLU A 20 -5.27 -15.84 8.07
C GLU A 20 -3.78 -15.92 8.40
N LYS A 21 -3.41 -16.95 9.15
CA LYS A 21 -2.05 -17.25 9.63
C LYS A 21 -1.08 -17.72 8.53
N THR A 22 -1.38 -17.51 7.26
CA THR A 22 -0.53 -17.94 6.14
C THR A 22 0.20 -16.75 5.54
N ALA A 23 1.44 -16.99 5.08
CA ALA A 23 2.19 -16.06 4.24
C ALA A 23 1.44 -15.92 2.90
N ALA A 24 0.40 -15.09 2.91
CA ALA A 24 -0.40 -14.84 1.74
C ALA A 24 0.18 -13.63 1.02
N HIS A 25 0.45 -13.78 -0.27
CA HIS A 25 0.73 -12.65 -1.12
C HIS A 25 -0.51 -11.75 -1.12
N ARG A 26 -0.32 -10.48 -0.76
CA ARG A 26 -1.37 -9.47 -0.80
C ARG A 26 -1.05 -8.49 -1.89
N TYR A 27 -2.07 -8.10 -2.63
CA TYR A 27 -1.94 -7.24 -3.79
C TYR A 27 -2.67 -5.93 -3.51
N LEU A 28 -2.00 -4.82 -3.80
CA LEU A 28 -2.63 -3.51 -3.89
C LEU A 28 -2.97 -3.26 -5.35
N GLN A 29 -4.22 -2.90 -5.63
CA GLN A 29 -4.67 -2.60 -6.98
C GLN A 29 -4.87 -1.09 -7.14
N VAL A 30 -4.15 -0.51 -8.09
CA VAL A 30 -4.32 0.88 -8.53
C VAL A 30 -4.99 0.83 -9.91
N HIS A 31 -6.20 1.37 -10.01
CA HIS A 31 -6.97 1.33 -11.25
C HIS A 31 -6.73 2.60 -12.06
N ALA A 32 -6.33 2.43 -13.33
CA ALA A 32 -6.19 3.49 -14.32
C ALA A 32 -5.52 4.77 -13.75
N PRO A 33 -4.30 4.67 -13.19
CA PRO A 33 -3.53 5.87 -12.86
C PRO A 33 -3.35 6.71 -14.15
N ALA A 34 -3.29 8.05 -13.99
CA ALA A 34 -3.00 8.94 -15.11
C ALA A 34 -1.65 8.58 -15.77
N ALA A 35 -1.37 9.09 -16.96
CA ALA A 35 -0.04 8.93 -17.56
C ALA A 35 0.99 9.80 -16.81
N GLY A 36 2.14 9.23 -16.46
CA GLY A 36 3.22 9.96 -15.81
C GLY A 36 3.94 9.15 -14.74
N ASP A 37 4.72 9.87 -13.93
CA ASP A 37 5.46 9.28 -12.81
C ASP A 37 4.59 9.24 -11.56
N HIS A 38 4.64 8.10 -10.89
CA HIS A 38 3.87 7.83 -9.68
C HIS A 38 4.74 7.26 -8.58
N ARG A 39 4.25 7.46 -7.35
CA ARG A 39 4.81 6.86 -6.13
C ARG A 39 3.70 6.16 -5.36
N ILE A 40 3.86 4.88 -5.08
CA ILE A 40 3.08 4.18 -4.05
C ILE A 40 3.87 4.19 -2.75
N GLU A 41 3.24 4.64 -1.68
CA GLU A 41 3.76 4.53 -0.33
C GLU A 41 2.93 3.53 0.45
N VAL A 42 3.60 2.66 1.21
CA VAL A 42 2.95 1.58 1.97
C VAL A 42 3.58 1.43 3.36
N SER A 43 2.75 1.25 4.39
CA SER A 43 3.16 0.87 5.73
C SER A 43 2.25 -0.23 6.28
N LEU A 44 2.74 -0.97 7.27
CA LEU A 44 1.99 -1.97 7.99
C LEU A 44 1.68 -1.46 9.40
N ASN A 45 0.40 -1.36 9.73
CA ASN A 45 -0.06 -1.03 11.07
C ASN A 45 -0.59 -2.28 11.77
N SER A 46 -0.04 -2.61 12.92
CA SER A 46 -0.37 -3.82 13.68
C SER A 46 -0.45 -3.53 15.17
N ALA A 47 -0.93 -4.50 15.95
CA ALA A 47 -0.88 -4.41 17.41
C ALA A 47 0.55 -4.31 17.97
N ALA A 48 1.57 -4.70 17.18
CA ALA A 48 2.98 -4.55 17.53
C ALA A 48 3.56 -3.18 17.17
N GLY A 49 2.76 -2.29 16.57
CA GLY A 49 3.18 -0.96 16.11
C GLY A 49 3.12 -0.82 14.58
N GLU A 50 3.63 0.32 14.13
CA GLU A 50 3.69 0.72 12.72
C GLU A 50 5.09 0.44 12.13
N SER A 51 5.12 -0.13 10.92
CA SER A 51 6.37 -0.31 10.18
C SER A 51 6.83 1.00 9.51
N PRO A 52 8.12 1.14 9.19
CA PRO A 52 8.58 2.22 8.31
C PRO A 52 7.83 2.21 6.98
N VAL A 53 7.61 3.40 6.42
CA VAL A 53 7.02 3.58 5.09
C VAL A 53 7.99 3.08 4.02
N GLN A 54 7.50 2.25 3.11
CA GLN A 54 8.20 1.83 1.90
C GLN A 54 7.65 2.60 0.70
N SER A 55 8.53 3.04 -0.20
CA SER A 55 8.17 3.79 -1.41
C SER A 55 8.53 3.00 -2.66
N ILE A 56 7.59 2.89 -3.59
CA ILE A 56 7.77 2.25 -4.89
C ILE A 56 7.44 3.28 -5.96
N HIS A 57 8.41 3.56 -6.85
CA HIS A 57 8.25 4.46 -7.97
C HIS A 57 7.97 3.69 -9.25
N PHE A 58 7.01 4.16 -10.06
CA PHE A 58 6.67 3.56 -11.34
C PHE A 58 6.16 4.62 -12.32
N THR A 59 6.23 4.32 -13.61
CA THR A 59 5.80 5.21 -14.69
C THR A 59 4.73 4.52 -15.52
N THR A 60 3.67 5.24 -15.86
CA THR A 60 2.54 4.81 -16.70
C THR A 60 2.61 5.51 -18.05
N ALA A 61 2.32 4.77 -19.13
CA ALA A 61 2.37 5.23 -20.51
C ALA A 61 0.97 5.49 -21.08
#